data_AF-A0A540KUB4-F1
#
_entry.id   AF-A0A540KUB4-F1
#
_cell.length_a   1.000
_cell.length_b   1.000
_cell.length_c   1.000
_cell.angle_alpha   90.00
_cell.angle_beta   90.00
_cell.angle_gamma   90.00
#
_symmetry.space_group_name_H-M   'P 1'
#
loop_
_entity.id
_entity.type
_entity.pdbx_description
1 polymer ?
#
loop_
_entity_poly.entity_id
_entity_poly.type
_entity_poly.pdbx_seq_one_letter_code
_entity_poly.pdbx_strand_id
1 'polypeptide(L)' 'MYASVTNIIPNLEDQSRDMGYIVDSNKKIVQKFEFDPTKTTAFQTCDSVWKMIAS' A
#
# COMPACT_ATOMS: atom_id res chain seq x y z
N MET A 1 9.25 -11.27 6.32
CA MET A 1 7.80 -11.26 6.07
C MET A 1 7.41 -9.81 5.80
N TYR A 2 7.05 -9.44 4.57
CA TYR A 2 6.89 -8.03 4.16
C TYR A 2 5.79 -7.31 4.96
N ALA A 3 4.64 -7.95 5.15
CA ALA A 3 3.53 -7.39 5.92
C ALA A 3 3.88 -7.14 7.40
N SER A 4 4.85 -7.85 7.98
CA SER A 4 5.29 -7.61 9.37
C SER A 4 6.16 -6.37 9.51
N VAL A 5 6.66 -5.82 8.40
CA VAL A 5 7.50 -4.62 8.37
C VAL A 5 6.69 -3.42 7.89
N THR A 6 5.84 -3.60 6.88
CA THR A 6 5.08 -2.51 6.27
C THR A 6 3.67 -2.36 6.81
N ASN A 7 3.13 -3.39 7.49
CA ASN A 7 1.71 -3.49 7.86
C ASN A 7 0.76 -3.25 6.66
N ILE A 8 1.18 -3.64 5.45
CA ILE A 8 0.37 -3.53 4.24
C ILE A 8 -0.25 -4.88 3.91
N ILE A 9 -1.56 -4.86 3.63
CA ILE A 9 -2.31 -5.95 3.01
C ILE A 9 -2.60 -5.53 1.56
N PRO A 10 -1.86 -6.07 0.58
CA PRO A 10 -2.13 -5.78 -0.82
C PRO A 10 -3.46 -6.43 -1.25
N ASN A 11 -4.20 -5.76 -2.13
CA ASN A 11 -5.32 -6.41 -2.82
C ASN A 11 -4.75 -7.22 -4.00
N LEU A 12 -5.04 -8.52 -4.02
CA LEU A 12 -4.56 -9.44 -5.06
C LEU A 12 -5.65 -9.82 -6.07
N GLU A 13 -6.89 -9.40 -5.85
CA GLU A 13 -8.02 -9.67 -6.73
C GLU A 13 -7.95 -8.83 -8.00
N ASP A 14 -7.52 -7.57 -7.86
CA ASP A 14 -7.33 -6.64 -8.98
C ASP A 14 -5.84 -6.38 -9.21
N GLN A 15 -5.28 -7.00 -10.25
CA GLN A 15 -3.89 -6.79 -10.68
C GLN A 15 -3.73 -5.59 -11.60
N SER A 16 -4.82 -4.91 -11.98
CA SER A 16 -4.76 -3.75 -12.88
C SER A 16 -4.35 -2.46 -12.17
N ARG A 17 -4.40 -2.45 -10.83
CA ARG A 17 -4.10 -1.29 -9.99
C ARG A 17 -3.24 -1.71 -8.81
N ASP A 18 -2.33 -0.83 -8.40
CA ASP A 18 -1.56 -1.02 -7.18
C ASP A 18 -2.42 -0.52 -6.01
N MET A 19 -3.15 -1.42 -5.36
CA MET A 19 -4.07 -1.06 -4.28
C MET A 19 -3.98 -1.98 -3.07
N GLY A 20 -4.36 -1.45 -1.92
CA GLY A 20 -4.27 -2.21 -0.68
C GLY A 20 -4.65 -1.39 0.54
N TYR A 21 -4.40 -1.99 1.69
CA TYR A 21 -4.75 -1.46 3.00
C TYR A 21 -3.52 -1.40 3.89
N ILE A 22 -3.35 -0.30 4.61
CA ILE A 22 -2.40 -0.17 5.72
C ILE A 22 -3.18 -0.48 6.99
N VAL A 23 -2.65 -1.38 7.82
CA VAL A 23 -3.26 -1.80 9.08
C VAL A 23 -2.43 -1.40 10.29
N ASP A 24 -3.06 -1.27 11.45
CA ASP A 24 -2.37 -1.08 12.73
C ASP A 24 -1.88 -2.42 13.31
N SER A 25 -1.23 -2.35 14.48
CA SER A 25 -0.79 -3.53 15.24
C SER A 25 -1.94 -4.47 15.65
N ASN A 26 -3.18 -3.98 15.67
CA ASN A 26 -4.39 -4.76 15.94
C ASN A 26 -5.07 -5.24 14.65
N LYS A 27 -4.41 -5.14 13.48
CA LYS A 27 -4.92 -5.49 12.16
C LYS A 27 -6.16 -4.70 11.74
N LYS A 28 -6.42 -3.54 12.35
CA LYS A 28 -7.49 -2.62 11.92
C LYS A 28 -7.02 -1.81 10.73
N ILE A 29 -7.88 -1.64 9.74
CA ILE A 29 -7.59 -0.81 8.56
C ILE A 29 -7.51 0.64 9.01
N VAL A 30 -6.34 1.24 8.81
CA VAL A 30 -6.07 2.66 9.11
C VAL A 30 -6.21 3.50 7.86
N GLN A 31 -5.72 2.99 6.73
CA GLN A 31 -5.70 3.72 5.47
C GLN A 31 -5.85 2.77 4.28
N LYS A 32 -6.58 3.20 3.26
CA LYS A 32 -6.62 2.55 1.94
C LYS A 32 -5.76 3.37 0.97
N PHE A 33 -5.00 2.70 0.12
CA PHE A 33 -4.33 3.33 -1.02
C PHE A 33 -4.73 2.64 -2.32
N GLU A 34 -4.71 3.40 -3.40
CA GLU A 34 -4.99 2.95 -4.76
C GLU A 34 -4.21 3.85 -5.73
N PHE A 35 -3.30 3.25 -6.49
CA PHE A 35 -2.50 3.92 -7.49
C PHE A 35 -2.81 3.35 -8.88
N ASP A 36 -2.92 4.25 -9.83
CA ASP A 36 -3.13 3.91 -11.24
C ASP A 36 -1.76 3.81 -11.91
N PRO A 37 -1.33 2.61 -12.35
CA PRO A 37 -0.01 2.40 -12.94
C PRO A 37 0.18 3.17 -14.25
N THR A 38 -0.89 3.72 -14.85
CA THR A 38 -0.81 4.60 -16.03
C THR A 38 -0.52 6.06 -15.68
N LYS A 39 -0.79 6.48 -14.43
CA LYS A 39 -0.67 7.87 -13.98
C LYS A 39 0.54 8.12 -13.09
N THR A 40 1.05 7.08 -12.44
CA THR A 40 2.18 7.18 -11.51
C THR A 40 3.29 6.22 -11.91
N THR A 41 4.53 6.69 -11.87
CA THR A 41 5.69 5.82 -12.04
C THR A 41 5.86 4.89 -10.84
N ALA A 42 6.48 3.73 -11.03
CA ALA A 42 6.78 2.80 -9.94
C ALA A 42 7.54 3.48 -8.78
N PHE A 43 8.45 4.41 -9.08
CA PHE A 43 9.16 5.18 -8.07
C PHE A 43 8.22 6.04 -7.23
N GLN A 44 7.32 6.80 -7.87
CA GLN A 44 6.36 7.66 -7.18
C GLN A 44 5.40 6.86 -6.31
N THR A 45 4.92 5.71 -6.82
CA THR A 45 4.07 4.79 -6.06
C THR A 45 4.80 4.30 -4.80
N CYS A 46 6.03 3.77 -4.96
CA CYS A 46 6.83 3.28 -3.84
C CYS A 46 7.16 4.36 -2.81
N ASP A 47 7.58 5.55 -3.25
CA ASP A 47 7.88 6.68 -2.35
C ASP A 47 6.63 7.14 -1.58
N SER A 48 5.48 7.19 -2.25
CA SER A 48 4.21 7.57 -1.61
C SER A 48 3.80 6.54 -0.55
N VAL A 49 3.86 5.25 -0.87
CA VAL A 49 3.56 4.16 0.07
C VAL A 49 4.55 4.17 1.25
N TRP A 50 5.83 4.40 0.99
CA TRP A 50 6.85 4.46 2.03
C TRP A 50 6.62 5.63 3.01
N LYS A 51 6.21 6.79 2.50
CA LYS A 51 5.84 7.94 3.34
C LYS A 51 4.60 7.65 4.20
N MET A 52 3.63 6.91 3.69
CA MET A 52 2.44 6.54 4.46
C MET A 52 2.76 5.62 5.64
N ILE A 53 3.69 4.68 5.48
CA ILE A 53 4.07 3.74 6.56
C ILE A 53 5.08 4.34 7.56
N ALA A 54 5.82 5.37 7.18
CA ALA A 54 6.82 6.03 8.03
C ALA A 54 6.23 7.18 8.89
N SER A 55 4.93 7.44 8.76
CA SER A 55 4.19 8.46 9.50
C SER A 55 3.66 7.91 10.82
#